data_AF-A0A1G1VK09-F1
#
_entry.id   AF-A0A1G1VK09-F1
#
_cell.length_a   1.000
_cell.length_b   1.000
_cell.length_c   1.000
_cell.angle_alpha   90.00
_cell.angle_beta   90.00
_cell.angle_gamma   90.00
#
_symmetry.space_group_name_H-M   'P 1'
#
loop_
_entity.id
_entity.type
_entity.pdbx_description
1 polymer ?
#
loop_
_entity_poly.entity_id
_entity_poly.type
_entity_poly.pdbx_seq_one_letter_code
_entity_poly.pdbx_strand_id
1 'polypeptide(L)'
;MLQRTQLMLDDQLKQDLLELAELTNRSMSDLVREFVAERVEENKKRVKRSKKMSGAEALLELAKRAEEIDKKYGYFGPTDGSVNHDYYLYGLPKKKK
;
A
#
# COMPACT_ATOMS: atom_id res chain seq x y z
N MET A 1 10.94 -1.79 -22.32
CA MET A 1 11.43 -0.98 -23.45
C MET A 1 11.54 0.47 -22.98
N LEU A 2 12.66 1.14 -23.23
CA LEU A 2 12.83 2.55 -22.86
C LEU A 2 12.21 3.46 -23.92
N GLN A 3 11.52 4.50 -23.47
CA GLN A 3 10.90 5.50 -24.34
C GLN A 3 11.59 6.84 -24.10
N ARG A 4 11.95 7.54 -25.18
CA ARG A 4 12.55 8.88 -25.12
C ARG A 4 11.42 9.90 -25.08
N THR A 5 11.46 10.77 -24.08
CA THR A 5 10.53 11.88 -23.90
C THR A 5 11.30 13.20 -23.89
N GLN A 6 10.65 14.26 -24.37
CA GLN A 6 11.16 15.63 -24.27
C GLN A 6 10.33 16.35 -23.21
N LEU A 7 11.01 16.98 -22.25
CA LEU A 7 10.39 17.73 -21.16
C LEU A 7 10.87 19.18 -21.24
N MET A 8 9.94 20.12 -21.10
CA MET A 8 10.29 21.50 -20.85
C MET A 8 10.55 21.65 -19.35
N LEU A 9 11.72 22.16 -19.00
CA LEU A 9 12.15 22.40 -17.64
C LEU A 9 12.55 23.87 -17.53
N ASP A 10 12.36 24.45 -16.35
CA ASP A 10 12.90 25.78 -16.06
C ASP A 10 14.43 25.72 -16.09
N ASP A 11 15.07 26.80 -16.55
CA ASP A 11 16.53 26.85 -16.72
C ASP A 11 17.28 26.58 -15.41
N GLN A 12 16.76 27.10 -14.30
CA GLN A 12 17.34 26.89 -12.99
C GLN A 12 17.28 25.42 -12.56
N LEU A 13 16.14 24.76 -12.75
CA LEU A 13 15.98 23.34 -12.43
C LEU A 13 16.87 22.45 -13.31
N LYS A 14 17.10 22.83 -14.56
CA LYS A 14 18.05 22.15 -15.44
C LYS A 14 19.49 22.30 -14.91
N GLN A 15 19.87 23.49 -14.43
CA GLN A 15 21.20 23.71 -13.83
C GLN A 15 21.37 22.87 -12.56
N ASP A 16 20.40 22.91 -11.64
CA ASP A 16 20.44 22.13 -10.40
C ASP A 16 20.61 20.62 -10.68
N LEU A 17 19.90 20.10 -11.69
CA LEU A 17 20.02 18.70 -12.11
C LEU A 17 21.38 18.35 -12.72
N LEU A 18 22.01 19.29 -13.44
CA LEU A 18 23.36 19.10 -13.98
C LEU A 18 24.40 19.10 -12.87
N GLU A 19 24.32 20.05 -11.94
CA GLU A 19 25.21 20.09 -10.77
C GLU A 19 25.07 18.82 -9.93
N LEU A 20 23.85 18.35 -9.68
CA LEU A 20 23.60 17.12 -8.94
C LEU A 20 24.14 15.89 -9.69
N ALA A 21 24.04 15.86 -11.02
CA ALA A 21 24.62 14.81 -11.86
C ALA A 21 26.15 14.75 -11.74
N GLU A 22 26.81 15.91 -11.78
CA GLU A 22 28.26 16.02 -11.60
C GLU A 22 28.69 15.57 -10.19
N LEU A 23 28.01 16.06 -9.14
CA LEU A 23 28.32 15.71 -7.75
C LEU A 23 28.14 14.21 -7.46
N THR A 24 27.16 13.57 -8.12
CA THR A 24 26.85 12.15 -7.91
C THR A 24 27.57 11.20 -8.88
N ASN A 25 28.35 11.74 -9.83
CA ASN A 25 28.98 10.98 -10.93
C ASN A 25 27.97 10.11 -11.71
N ARG A 26 26.76 10.63 -11.94
CA ARG A 26 25.68 9.95 -12.68
C ARG A 26 25.29 10.77 -13.90
N SER A 27 24.65 10.13 -14.89
CA SER A 27 24.07 10.88 -15.99
C SER A 27 22.78 11.59 -15.52
N MET A 28 22.53 12.79 -16.04
CA MET A 28 21.28 13.52 -15.79
C MET A 28 20.04 12.67 -16.14
N SER A 29 20.15 11.83 -17.17
CA SER A 29 19.06 10.93 -17.60
C SER A 29 18.75 9.83 -16.59
N ASP A 30 19.76 9.31 -15.90
CA ASP A 30 19.58 8.28 -14.88
C ASP A 30 18.94 8.88 -13.62
N LEU A 31 19.41 10.05 -13.19
CA LEU A 31 18.82 10.78 -12.07
C LEU A 31 17.36 11.12 -12.31
N VAL A 32 17.04 11.74 -13.45
CA VAL A 32 15.65 12.10 -13.79
C VAL A 32 14.77 10.86 -13.83
N ARG A 33 15.28 9.73 -14.33
CA ARG A 33 14.52 8.48 -14.36
C ARG A 33 14.21 7.95 -12.96
N GLU A 34 15.20 7.95 -12.07
CA GLU A 34 15.04 7.53 -10.68
C GLU A 34 14.01 8.41 -9.96
N PHE A 35 14.18 9.74 -10.01
CA PHE A 35 13.26 10.69 -9.40
C PHE A 35 11.83 10.56 -9.92
N VAL A 36 11.66 10.46 -11.25
CA VAL A 36 10.33 10.30 -11.85
C VAL A 36 9.71 8.97 -11.44
N ALA A 37 10.46 7.87 -11.43
CA ALA A 37 9.96 6.56 -11.02
C ALA A 37 9.48 6.58 -9.56
N GLU A 38 10.31 7.10 -8.65
CA GLU A 38 9.98 7.22 -7.23
C GLU A 38 8.73 8.08 -7.02
N ARG A 39 8.68 9.26 -7.63
CA ARG A 39 7.57 10.19 -7.48
C ARG A 39 6.26 9.63 -8.06
N VAL A 40 6.33 8.92 -9.18
CA VAL A 40 5.16 8.25 -9.77
C VAL A 40 4.68 7.13 -8.86
N GLU A 41 5.57 6.32 -8.29
CA GLU A 41 5.17 5.29 -7.34
C GLU A 41 4.51 5.85 -6.08
N GLU A 42 5.09 6.90 -5.49
CA GLU A 42 4.53 7.58 -4.34
C GLU A 42 3.13 8.10 -4.64
N ASN A 43 2.96 8.78 -5.78
CA ASN A 43 1.66 9.32 -6.18
C ASN A 43 0.64 8.20 -6.45
N LYS A 44 1.05 7.10 -7.09
CA LYS A 44 0.20 5.91 -7.25
C LYS A 44 -0.22 5.33 -5.89
N LYS A 45 0.70 5.23 -4.92
CA LYS A 45 0.41 4.75 -3.57
C LYS A 45 -0.54 5.69 -2.84
N ARG A 46 -0.34 7.00 -2.93
CA ARG A 46 -1.23 8.02 -2.34
C ARG A 46 -2.64 7.96 -2.94
N VAL A 47 -2.75 7.90 -4.26
CA VAL A 47 -4.04 7.79 -4.97
C VAL A 47 -4.73 6.46 -4.66
N LYS A 48 -4.01 5.35 -4.58
CA LYS A 48 -4.57 4.06 -4.16
C LYS A 48 -5.07 4.09 -2.72
N ARG A 49 -4.35 4.76 -1.80
CA ARG A 49 -4.77 4.94 -0.40
C ARG A 49 -5.95 5.90 -0.25
N SER A 50 -6.06 6.92 -1.11
CA SER A 50 -7.16 7.87 -1.10
C SER A 50 -8.41 7.36 -1.83
N LYS A 51 -8.26 6.33 -2.67
CA LYS A 51 -9.39 5.60 -3.23
C LYS A 51 -10.13 4.95 -2.07
N LYS A 52 -11.23 5.56 -1.64
CA LYS A 52 -12.14 4.97 -0.64
C LYS A 52 -12.48 3.58 -1.13
N MET A 53 -11.98 2.56 -0.45
CA MET A 53 -12.40 1.19 -0.71
C MET A 53 -13.92 1.16 -0.58
N SER A 54 -14.58 0.59 -1.58
CA SER A 54 -16.00 0.29 -1.45
C SER A 54 -16.20 -0.59 -0.20
N GLY A 55 -17.32 -0.47 0.51
CA GLY A 55 -17.59 -1.29 1.69
C GLY A 55 -17.43 -2.80 1.41
N ALA A 56 -17.78 -3.22 0.18
CA ALA A 56 -17.57 -4.59 -0.28
C ALA A 56 -16.09 -4.97 -0.46
N GLU A 57 -15.25 -4.05 -0.95
CA GLU A 57 -13.81 -4.27 -1.11
C GLU A 57 -13.12 -4.39 0.26
N ALA A 58 -13.54 -3.58 1.24
CA ALA A 58 -13.01 -3.65 2.60
C ALA A 58 -13.35 -4.99 3.29
N LEU A 59 -14.58 -5.48 3.12
CA LEU A 59 -15.01 -6.78 3.63
C LEU A 59 -14.25 -7.93 2.95
N LEU A 60 -14.02 -7.84 1.64
CA LEU A 60 -13.23 -8.84 0.90
C LEU A 60 -11.78 -8.88 1.39
N GLU A 61 -11.16 -7.74 1.64
CA GLU A 61 -9.78 -7.70 2.15
C GLU A 61 -9.68 -8.28 3.57
N LEU A 62 -10.65 -7.98 4.44
CA LEU A 62 -10.72 -8.56 5.78
C LEU A 62 -10.88 -10.09 5.74
N ALA A 63 -11.74 -10.61 4.86
CA ALA A 63 -11.92 -12.05 4.68
C ALA A 63 -10.63 -12.73 4.23
N LYS A 64 -9.92 -12.16 3.24
CA LYS A 64 -8.63 -12.68 2.77
C LYS A 64 -7.58 -12.70 3.88
N ARG A 65 -7.48 -11.63 4.67
CA ARG A 65 -6.55 -11.58 5.81
C ARG A 65 -6.89 -12.61 6.87
N ALA A 66 -8.18 -12.84 7.15
CA ALA A 66 -8.60 -13.87 8.09
C ALA A 66 -8.19 -15.28 7.62
N GLU A 67 -8.36 -15.59 6.33
CA GLU A 67 -7.90 -16.85 5.74
C GLU A 67 -6.37 -17.02 5.80
N GLU A 68 -5.60 -15.95 5.55
CA GLU A 68 -4.14 -15.99 5.63
C GLU A 68 -3.65 -16.25 7.06
N ILE A 69 -4.29 -15.63 8.06
CA ILE A 69 -3.99 -15.84 9.48
C ILE A 69 -4.34 -17.27 9.88
N ASP A 70 -5.49 -17.78 9.45
CA ASP A 70 -5.91 -19.17 9.69
C ASP A 70 -4.92 -20.17 9.07
N LYS A 71 -4.51 -19.96 7.82
CA LYS A 71 -3.49 -20.82 7.17
C LYS A 71 -2.13 -20.80 7.88
N LYS A 72 -1.75 -19.66 8.46
CA LYS A 72 -0.42 -19.48 9.05
C LYS A 72 -0.32 -19.94 10.50
N TYR A 73 -1.38 -19.76 11.29
CA TYR A 73 -1.37 -20.02 12.73
C TYR A 73 -2.37 -21.11 13.15
N GLY A 74 -3.28 -21.50 12.27
CA GLY A 74 -4.45 -22.31 12.59
C GLY A 74 -5.48 -21.50 13.39
N TYR A 75 -6.75 -21.61 13.02
CA TYR A 75 -7.83 -21.02 13.80
C TYR A 75 -8.04 -21.80 15.10
N PHE A 76 -7.77 -21.13 16.23
CA PHE A 76 -7.92 -21.66 17.58
C PHE A 76 -9.00 -20.89 18.35
N GLY A 77 -10.18 -20.74 17.75
CA GLY A 77 -11.28 -19.95 18.31
C GLY A 77 -12.63 -20.69 18.30
N PRO A 78 -13.59 -20.25 19.12
CA PRO A 78 -14.95 -20.75 19.07
C PRO A 78 -15.69 -20.26 17.82
N THR A 79 -16.22 -21.18 17.02
CA THR A 79 -16.95 -20.91 15.76
C THR A 79 -18.27 -20.15 15.96
N ASP A 80 -18.75 -20.05 17.20
CA ASP A 80 -19.96 -19.34 17.61
C ASP A 80 -19.68 -17.99 18.30
N GLY A 81 -18.47 -17.45 18.14
CA GLY A 81 -18.10 -16.16 18.72
C GLY A 81 -19.04 -15.01 18.35
N SER A 82 -19.66 -15.01 17.17
CA SER A 82 -20.64 -13.98 16.78
C SER A 82 -21.92 -14.02 17.63
N VAL A 83 -22.33 -15.20 18.08
CA VAL A 83 -23.56 -15.41 18.88
C VAL A 83 -23.27 -15.35 20.38
N ASN A 84 -22.09 -15.82 20.78
CA ASN A 84 -21.72 -16.04 22.17
C ASN A 84 -20.54 -15.16 22.61
N HIS A 85 -20.31 -14.01 21.96
CA HIS A 85 -19.26 -13.06 22.33
C HIS A 85 -19.34 -12.68 23.82
N ASP A 86 -20.54 -12.45 24.33
CA ASP A 86 -20.78 -12.13 25.74
C ASP A 86 -20.36 -13.25 26.70
N TYR A 87 -20.53 -14.52 26.30
CA TYR A 87 -20.05 -15.67 27.08
C TYR A 87 -18.52 -15.70 27.12
N TYR A 88 -17.86 -15.48 25.99
CA TYR A 88 -16.41 -15.53 25.89
C TYR A 88 -15.71 -14.32 26.52
N LEU A 89 -16.33 -13.14 26.47
CA LEU A 89 -15.77 -11.90 27.02
C LEU A 89 -16.12 -11.69 28.50
N TYR A 90 -17.32 -12.09 28.92
CA TYR A 90 -17.86 -11.73 30.23
C TYR A 90 -18.37 -12.91 31.07
N GLY A 91 -18.30 -14.15 30.55
CA GLY A 91 -18.72 -15.36 31.28
C GLY A 91 -20.24 -15.53 31.41
N LEU A 92 -21.04 -14.79 30.63
CA LEU A 92 -22.50 -14.87 30.62
C LEU A 92 -23.01 -16.20 30.04
N PRO A 93 -24.17 -16.73 30.45
CA PRO A 93 -24.63 -18.06 30.03
C PRO A 93 -24.66 -18.23 28.51
N LYS A 94 -24.02 -19.30 28.02
CA LYS A 94 -23.90 -19.62 26.59
C LYS A 94 -25.28 -19.86 25.96
N LYS A 95 -25.60 -19.11 24.90
CA LYS A 95 -26.81 -19.34 24.10
C LYS A 95 -26.60 -20.56 23.20
N LYS A 96 -27.47 -21.56 23.34
CA LYS A 96 -27.56 -22.68 22.40
C LYS A 96 -28.46 -22.25 21.24
N LYS A 97 -28.01 -22.50 20.01
CA LYS A 97 -28.85 -22.39 18.82
C LYS A 97 -29.92 -23.48 18.83
#